data_AF-A0A7K2EF94-F1
#
_entry.id   AF-A0A7K2EF94-F1
#
_cell.length_a   1.000
_cell.length_b   1.000
_cell.length_c   1.000
_cell.angle_alpha   90.00
_cell.angle_beta   90.00
_cell.angle_gamma   90.00
#
_symmetry.space_group_name_H-M   'P 1'
#
loop_
_entity.id
_entity.type
_entity.pdbx_description
1 polymer ?
#
loop_
_entity_poly.entity_id
_entity_poly.type
_entity_poly.pdbx_seq_one_letter_code
_entity_poly.pdbx_strand_id
1 'polypeptide(L)'
;MRVGAYVDGLNVYHGGRHLCGRDAPGWRWFDLAASVERMIARNAAWTSKGATLHRLVYCTALIRGEIDADGRHRQEAYLAALRADDRIAIELGRFALRKVRRQAGEDGVRETRKAFDEKGSDVNVASHLLIDIHTHAIDAAVLISNDSDLRLPAQHARTRVPTATVNPRGRPTARDLRGEPHEGVGGHWWYRLTAEDFFGHQLPEVVGGARKPAAW
;
A
#
# COMPACT_ATOMS: atom_id res chain seq x y z
N MET A 1 -7.43 20.87 5.35
CA MET A 1 -7.83 19.77 4.43
C MET A 1 -7.43 18.44 5.06
N ARG A 2 -8.37 17.58 5.41
CA ARG A 2 -8.14 16.24 5.99
C ARG A 2 -7.78 15.25 4.90
N VAL A 3 -6.56 14.72 4.91
CA VAL A 3 -6.10 13.77 3.89
C VAL A 3 -6.23 12.34 4.42
N GLY A 4 -6.93 11.47 3.69
CA GLY A 4 -6.91 10.03 3.89
C GLY A 4 -5.88 9.36 2.98
N ALA A 5 -5.09 8.42 3.51
CA ALA A 5 -4.16 7.62 2.71
C ALA A 5 -4.59 6.15 2.68
N TYR A 6 -4.64 5.55 1.49
CA TYR A 6 -5.10 4.17 1.29
C TYR A 6 -3.98 3.40 0.59
N VAL A 7 -3.42 2.44 1.32
CA VAL A 7 -2.14 1.82 0.97
C VAL A 7 -2.34 0.35 0.64
N ASP A 8 -1.94 -0.02 -0.57
CA ASP A 8 -1.78 -1.42 -0.96
C ASP A 8 -0.42 -1.93 -0.48
N GLY A 9 -0.43 -2.67 0.63
CA GLY A 9 0.76 -3.13 1.31
C GLY A 9 1.62 -4.09 0.49
N LEU A 10 1.00 -4.91 -0.37
CA LEU A 10 1.74 -5.81 -1.26
C LEU A 10 2.40 -5.04 -2.39
N ASN A 11 1.71 -4.06 -2.97
CA ASN A 11 2.29 -3.20 -3.99
C ASN A 11 3.48 -2.40 -3.45
N VAL A 12 3.37 -1.86 -2.22
CA VAL A 12 4.48 -1.20 -1.52
C VAL A 12 5.64 -2.15 -1.28
N TYR A 13 5.40 -3.33 -0.67
CA TYR A 13 6.46 -4.30 -0.38
C TYR A 13 7.21 -4.75 -1.63
N HIS A 14 6.48 -5.14 -2.67
CA HIS A 14 7.11 -5.57 -3.92
C HIS A 14 7.73 -4.42 -4.71
N GLY A 15 7.24 -3.19 -4.50
CA GLY A 15 7.84 -1.96 -5.00
C GLY A 15 9.22 -1.70 -4.38
N GLY A 16 9.27 -1.66 -3.05
CA GLY A 16 10.52 -1.51 -2.28
C GLY A 16 11.52 -2.60 -2.62
N ARG A 17 11.09 -3.87 -2.69
CA ARG A 17 11.94 -5.00 -3.10
C ARG A 17 12.59 -4.80 -4.47
N HIS A 18 11.90 -4.18 -5.40
CA HIS A 18 12.42 -3.91 -6.74
C HIS A 18 13.31 -2.68 -6.78
N LEU A 19 12.91 -1.59 -6.14
CA LEU A 19 13.61 -0.30 -6.14
C LEU A 19 14.87 -0.30 -5.28
N CYS A 20 14.83 -0.98 -4.13
CA CYS A 20 15.91 -1.00 -3.14
C CYS A 20 16.82 -2.23 -3.28
N GLY A 21 16.36 -3.27 -3.98
CA GLY A 21 17.04 -4.56 -4.08
C GLY A 21 16.45 -5.61 -3.14
N ARG A 22 16.39 -6.86 -3.63
CA ARG A 22 15.72 -7.96 -2.93
C ARG A 22 16.28 -8.19 -1.53
N ASP A 23 17.59 -8.16 -1.37
CA ASP A 23 18.27 -8.55 -0.14
C ASP A 23 18.94 -7.35 0.54
N ALA A 24 18.72 -6.14 0.03
CA ALA A 24 19.21 -4.92 0.67
C ALA A 24 18.52 -4.74 2.04
N PRO A 25 19.26 -4.48 3.13
CA PRO A 25 18.70 -4.10 4.42
C PRO A 25 18.28 -2.63 4.40
N GLY A 26 17.51 -2.18 5.39
CA GLY A 26 17.28 -0.77 5.69
C GLY A 26 16.08 -0.10 5.01
N TRP A 27 15.27 -0.83 4.25
CA TRP A 27 14.08 -0.26 3.58
C TRP A 27 12.74 -0.82 4.08
N ARG A 28 12.74 -1.94 4.81
CA ARG A 28 11.52 -2.66 5.19
C ARG A 28 10.84 -2.12 6.45
N TRP A 29 11.54 -1.32 7.23
CA TRP A 29 10.99 -0.65 8.41
C TRP A 29 10.43 0.72 8.03
N PHE A 30 9.65 0.76 6.95
CA PHE A 30 9.23 1.96 6.25
C PHE A 30 8.19 2.76 7.03
N ASP A 31 8.44 4.04 7.26
CA ASP A 31 7.50 4.96 7.87
C ASP A 31 6.54 5.52 6.82
N LEU A 32 5.40 4.82 6.69
CA LEU A 32 4.34 5.18 5.75
C LEU A 32 3.73 6.55 6.05
N ALA A 33 3.52 6.89 7.33
CA ALA A 33 2.91 8.15 7.72
C ALA A 33 3.84 9.32 7.39
N ALA A 34 5.11 9.24 7.81
CA ALA A 34 6.10 10.26 7.51
C ALA A 34 6.34 10.42 6.00
N SER A 35 6.35 9.32 5.25
CA SER A 35 6.47 9.37 3.79
C SER A 35 5.30 10.10 3.13
N VAL A 36 4.07 9.80 3.54
CA VAL A 36 2.86 10.48 3.03
C VAL A 36 2.85 11.95 3.42
N GLU A 37 3.17 12.28 4.66
CA GLU A 37 3.27 13.67 5.13
C GLU A 37 4.30 14.46 4.32
N ARG A 38 5.47 13.86 4.02
CA ARG A 38 6.49 14.48 3.17
C ARG A 38 5.97 14.76 1.76
N MET A 39 5.17 13.86 1.18
CA MET A 39 4.57 14.08 -0.14
C MET A 39 3.52 15.20 -0.11
N ILE A 40 2.66 15.23 0.92
CA ILE A 40 1.69 16.30 1.12
C ILE A 40 2.40 17.65 1.24
N ALA A 41 3.43 17.74 2.08
CA ALA A 41 4.19 18.97 2.30
C ALA A 41 4.87 19.51 1.02
N ARG A 42 5.29 18.62 0.11
CA ARG A 42 5.86 19.00 -1.19
C ARG A 42 4.82 19.54 -2.19
N ASN A 43 3.52 19.36 -1.93
CA ASN A 43 2.46 19.86 -2.80
C ASN A 43 1.94 21.23 -2.31
N ALA A 44 2.43 22.32 -2.90
CA ALA A 44 2.04 23.68 -2.50
C ALA A 44 0.53 23.95 -2.58
N ALA A 45 -0.19 23.33 -3.52
CA ALA A 45 -1.64 23.53 -3.69
C ALA A 45 -2.46 22.88 -2.57
N TRP A 46 -1.98 21.78 -1.99
CA TRP A 46 -2.59 21.13 -0.84
C TRP A 46 -2.12 21.80 0.47
N THR A 47 -0.83 22.10 0.59
CA THR A 47 -0.25 22.77 1.77
C THR A 47 -0.88 24.15 2.00
N SER A 48 -1.15 24.93 0.95
CA SER A 48 -1.85 26.23 1.08
C SER A 48 -3.28 26.12 1.62
N LYS A 49 -3.87 24.92 1.61
CA LYS A 49 -5.18 24.59 2.20
C LYS A 49 -5.09 23.90 3.56
N GLY A 50 -3.90 23.92 4.18
CA GLY A 50 -3.64 23.25 5.46
C GLY A 50 -3.88 21.74 5.39
N ALA A 51 -3.38 21.10 4.33
CA ALA A 51 -3.48 19.65 4.18
C ALA A 51 -2.67 18.92 5.26
N THR A 52 -3.31 17.99 5.96
CA THR A 52 -2.69 17.16 7.00
C THR A 52 -3.15 15.72 6.85
N LEU A 53 -2.26 14.77 7.16
CA LEU A 53 -2.61 13.36 7.21
C LEU A 53 -3.57 13.11 8.37
N HIS A 54 -4.83 12.83 8.05
CA HIS A 54 -5.90 12.59 9.02
C HIS A 54 -6.03 11.11 9.37
N ARG A 55 -5.90 10.22 8.36
CA ARG A 55 -6.03 8.77 8.51
C ARG A 55 -5.18 8.06 7.46
N LEU A 56 -4.67 6.89 7.80
CA LEU A 56 -4.04 5.97 6.87
C LEU A 56 -4.63 4.56 7.04
N VAL A 57 -5.00 3.91 5.94
CA VAL A 57 -5.47 2.52 5.93
C VAL A 57 -4.46 1.67 5.16
N TYR A 58 -3.76 0.80 5.89
CA TYR A 58 -2.80 -0.14 5.33
C TYR A 58 -3.47 -1.49 5.08
N CYS A 59 -3.78 -1.78 3.82
CA CYS A 59 -4.41 -3.02 3.41
C CYS A 59 -3.34 -4.05 3.05
N THR A 60 -3.37 -5.22 3.68
CA THR A 60 -2.37 -6.28 3.44
C THR A 60 -2.98 -7.65 3.72
N ALA A 61 -2.22 -8.71 3.49
CA ALA A 61 -2.57 -10.05 3.96
C ALA A 61 -1.41 -10.64 4.77
N LEU A 62 -1.75 -11.35 5.84
CA LEU A 62 -0.75 -11.96 6.71
C LEU A 62 -0.04 -13.12 6.01
N ILE A 63 1.28 -13.08 5.98
CA ILE A 63 2.11 -14.20 5.53
C ILE A 63 1.64 -15.47 6.28
N ARG A 64 1.46 -16.54 5.52
CA ARG A 64 1.09 -17.82 6.10
C ARG A 64 2.30 -18.37 6.83
N GLY A 65 2.25 -18.37 8.18
CA GLY A 65 3.36 -18.82 9.01
C GLY A 65 3.73 -20.28 8.78
N GLU A 66 2.80 -21.08 8.26
CA GLU A 66 3.06 -22.47 7.86
C GLU A 66 3.93 -22.57 6.59
N ILE A 67 4.08 -21.48 5.85
CA ILE A 67 4.93 -21.38 4.65
C ILE A 67 6.23 -20.63 4.96
N ASP A 68 6.15 -19.52 5.72
CA ASP A 68 7.29 -18.69 6.10
C ASP A 68 7.06 -18.07 7.49
N ALA A 69 7.44 -18.81 8.54
CA ALA A 69 7.28 -18.40 9.93
C ALA A 69 8.10 -17.14 10.25
N ASP A 70 9.33 -17.05 9.76
CA ASP A 70 10.20 -15.90 10.00
C ASP A 70 9.67 -14.66 9.27
N GLY A 71 9.22 -14.80 8.03
CA GLY A 71 8.56 -13.73 7.28
C GLY A 71 7.31 -13.23 7.99
N ARG A 72 6.49 -14.15 8.50
CA ARG A 72 5.32 -13.83 9.31
C ARG A 72 5.69 -13.06 10.57
N HIS A 73 6.69 -13.52 11.33
CA HIS A 73 7.13 -12.83 12.54
C HIS A 73 7.61 -11.40 12.26
N ARG A 74 8.42 -11.20 11.21
CA ARG A 74 8.90 -9.87 10.82
C ARG A 74 7.75 -8.96 10.36
N GLN A 75 6.78 -9.51 9.61
CA GLN A 75 5.59 -8.76 9.21
C GLN A 75 4.75 -8.36 10.43
N GLU A 76 4.52 -9.25 11.39
CA GLU A 76 3.77 -8.93 12.61
C GLU A 76 4.44 -7.83 13.42
N ALA A 77 5.78 -7.85 13.54
CA ALA A 77 6.52 -6.76 14.17
C ALA A 77 6.27 -5.42 13.47
N TYR A 78 6.28 -5.40 12.14
CA TYR A 78 5.99 -4.20 11.36
C TYR A 78 4.56 -3.71 11.53
N LEU A 79 3.57 -4.62 11.47
CA LEU A 79 2.17 -4.26 11.67
C LEU A 79 1.91 -3.76 13.09
N ALA A 80 2.60 -4.30 14.09
CA ALA A 80 2.55 -3.80 15.47
C ALA A 80 3.14 -2.39 15.57
N ALA A 81 4.28 -2.12 14.91
CA ALA A 81 4.88 -0.80 14.88
C ALA A 81 3.98 0.23 14.17
N LEU A 82 3.33 -0.13 13.06
CA LEU A 82 2.38 0.74 12.38
C LEU A 82 1.14 1.06 13.25
N ARG A 83 0.63 0.08 14.00
CA ARG A 83 -0.52 0.27 14.91
C ARG A 83 -0.23 1.20 16.09
N ALA A 84 1.03 1.54 16.33
CA ALA A 84 1.41 2.50 17.37
C ALA A 84 1.06 3.94 17.01
N ASP A 85 0.80 4.24 15.73
CA ASP A 85 0.22 5.51 15.29
C ASP A 85 -1.31 5.34 15.19
N ASP A 86 -2.05 6.05 16.04
CA ASP A 86 -3.52 5.97 16.13
C ASP A 86 -4.24 6.36 14.83
N ARG A 87 -3.55 7.02 13.89
CA ARG A 87 -4.09 7.35 12.56
C ARG A 87 -4.06 6.17 11.61
N ILE A 88 -3.29 5.12 11.91
CA ILE A 88 -3.07 3.98 11.03
C ILE A 88 -3.99 2.82 11.39
N ALA A 89 -4.92 2.50 10.50
CA ALA A 89 -5.71 1.27 10.53
C ALA A 89 -5.05 0.18 9.67
N ILE A 90 -4.95 -1.04 10.20
CA ILE A 90 -4.46 -2.22 9.46
C ILE A 90 -5.67 -3.05 9.04
N GLU A 91 -5.86 -3.24 7.74
CA GLU A 91 -6.96 -4.02 7.21
C GLU A 91 -6.45 -5.29 6.51
N LEU A 92 -6.87 -6.43 7.06
CA LEU A 92 -6.38 -7.73 6.62
C LEU A 92 -7.30 -8.35 5.58
N GLY A 93 -6.75 -8.60 4.39
CA GLY A 93 -7.31 -9.53 3.42
C GLY A 93 -7.18 -10.98 3.89
N ARG A 94 -7.60 -11.92 3.04
CA ARG A 94 -7.57 -13.36 3.33
C ARG A 94 -6.86 -14.13 2.24
N PHE A 95 -6.24 -15.25 2.59
CA PHE A 95 -5.74 -16.19 1.59
C PHE A 95 -6.81 -17.22 1.23
N ALA A 96 -7.04 -17.43 -0.06
CA ALA A 96 -7.90 -18.48 -0.57
C ALA A 96 -7.06 -19.64 -1.13
N LEU A 97 -7.39 -20.87 -0.74
CA LEU A 97 -6.79 -22.06 -1.31
C LEU A 97 -7.22 -22.21 -2.78
N ARG A 98 -6.26 -22.22 -3.69
CA ARG A 98 -6.45 -22.59 -5.09
C ARG A 98 -5.82 -23.95 -5.35
N LYS A 99 -6.58 -24.87 -5.94
CA LYS A 99 -6.04 -26.15 -6.43
C LYS A 99 -5.47 -25.92 -7.83
N VAL A 100 -4.15 -26.03 -7.97
CA VAL A 100 -3.48 -25.94 -9.26
C VAL A 100 -3.26 -27.36 -9.76
N ARG A 101 -3.91 -27.69 -10.88
CA ARG A 101 -3.68 -28.94 -11.60
C ARG A 101 -2.49 -28.75 -12.52
N ARG A 102 -1.48 -29.61 -12.41
CA ARG A 102 -0.42 -29.68 -13.42
C ARG A 102 -0.89 -30.49 -14.63
N GLN A 103 -0.36 -30.17 -15.81
CA GLN A 103 -0.41 -31.09 -16.95
C GLN A 103 0.30 -32.39 -16.56
N ALA A 104 -0.22 -33.51 -17.06
CA ALA A 104 0.40 -34.81 -16.84
C ALA A 104 1.82 -34.81 -17.43
N GLY A 105 2.78 -35.36 -16.69
CA GLY A 105 4.10 -35.67 -17.23
C GLY A 105 4.04 -36.83 -18.23
N GLU A 106 5.20 -37.24 -18.75
CA GLU A 106 5.33 -38.38 -19.66
C GLU A 106 4.85 -39.71 -19.04
N ASP A 107 4.82 -39.79 -17.70
CA ASP A 107 4.31 -40.91 -16.90
C ASP A 107 2.78 -40.92 -16.73
N GLY A 108 2.08 -39.93 -17.27
CA GLY A 108 0.62 -39.82 -17.21
C GLY A 108 0.06 -39.38 -15.84
N VAL A 109 0.91 -39.15 -14.84
CA VAL A 109 0.46 -38.80 -13.48
C VAL A 109 0.05 -37.33 -13.41
N ARG A 110 -1.17 -37.07 -12.93
CA ARG A 110 -1.68 -35.72 -12.68
C ARG A 110 -1.54 -35.35 -11.21
N GLU A 111 -0.54 -34.53 -10.89
CA GLU A 111 -0.40 -33.94 -9.56
C GLU A 111 -1.30 -32.71 -9.39
N THR A 112 -1.99 -32.63 -8.24
CA THR A 112 -2.66 -31.41 -7.78
C THR A 112 -1.83 -30.79 -6.67
N ARG A 113 -1.30 -29.58 -6.90
CA ARG A 113 -0.65 -28.78 -5.85
C ARG A 113 -1.62 -27.78 -5.26
N LYS A 114 -1.50 -27.58 -3.95
CA LYS A 114 -2.18 -26.49 -3.25
C LYS A 114 -1.37 -25.21 -3.49
N ALA A 115 -2.00 -24.20 -4.06
CA ALA A 115 -1.50 -22.82 -4.10
C ALA A 115 -2.42 -21.95 -3.24
N PHE A 116 -1.90 -20.82 -2.77
CA PHE A 116 -2.68 -19.85 -2.03
C PHE A 116 -2.59 -18.53 -2.78
N ASP A 117 -3.75 -17.99 -3.13
CA ASP A 117 -3.82 -16.65 -3.68
C ASP A 117 -4.28 -15.72 -2.56
N GLU A 118 -3.61 -14.58 -2.43
CA GLU A 118 -4.16 -13.48 -1.64
C GLU A 118 -5.47 -13.00 -2.28
N LYS A 119 -6.42 -12.62 -1.42
CA LYS A 119 -7.73 -12.11 -1.81
C LYS A 119 -8.13 -10.94 -0.92
N GLY A 120 -8.49 -9.85 -1.58
CA GLY A 120 -9.29 -8.77 -1.02
C GLY A 120 -8.51 -7.57 -0.51
N SER A 121 -7.17 -7.56 -0.53
CA SER A 121 -6.44 -6.33 -0.17
C SER A 121 -6.76 -5.17 -1.11
N ASP A 122 -6.89 -5.44 -2.41
CA ASP A 122 -7.34 -4.50 -3.44
C ASP A 122 -8.76 -3.98 -3.18
N VAL A 123 -9.70 -4.88 -2.87
CA VAL A 123 -11.08 -4.56 -2.51
C VAL A 123 -11.14 -3.72 -1.25
N ASN A 124 -10.30 -4.02 -0.25
CA ASN A 124 -10.23 -3.24 0.98
C ASN A 124 -9.73 -1.81 0.71
N VAL A 125 -8.66 -1.64 -0.09
CA VAL A 125 -8.18 -0.31 -0.51
C VAL A 125 -9.29 0.50 -1.18
N ALA A 126 -9.96 -0.10 -2.17
CA ALA A 126 -11.06 0.53 -2.88
C ALA A 126 -12.24 0.89 -1.94
N SER A 127 -12.60 -0.04 -1.05
CA SER A 127 -13.75 0.12 -0.16
C SER A 127 -13.51 1.23 0.85
N HIS A 128 -12.38 1.24 1.56
CA HIS A 128 -12.07 2.29 2.53
C HIS A 128 -11.95 3.67 1.87
N LEU A 129 -11.31 3.76 0.70
CA LEU A 129 -11.25 5.00 -0.08
C LEU A 129 -12.65 5.55 -0.36
N LEU A 130 -13.53 4.71 -0.91
CA LEU A 130 -14.87 5.16 -1.29
C LEU A 130 -15.76 5.41 -0.07
N ILE A 131 -15.66 4.60 0.99
CA ILE A 131 -16.42 4.82 2.24
C ILE A 131 -16.08 6.20 2.80
N ASP A 132 -14.80 6.50 3.03
CA ASP A 132 -14.39 7.75 3.66
C ASP A 132 -14.75 8.99 2.81
N ILE A 133 -14.74 8.87 1.48
CA ILE A 133 -15.21 9.93 0.58
C ILE A 133 -16.72 10.16 0.74
N HIS A 134 -17.52 9.11 0.73
CA HIS A 134 -18.99 9.23 0.77
C HIS A 134 -19.53 9.53 2.17
N THR A 135 -18.77 9.21 3.22
CA THR A 135 -19.08 9.62 4.59
C THR A 135 -18.49 10.99 4.95
N HIS A 136 -17.83 11.67 3.99
CA HIS A 136 -17.17 12.97 4.20
C HIS A 136 -16.16 12.96 5.35
N ALA A 137 -15.50 11.82 5.59
CA ALA A 137 -14.45 11.68 6.60
C ALA A 137 -13.15 12.37 6.16
N ILE A 138 -12.95 12.52 4.85
CA ILE A 138 -11.76 13.14 4.25
C ILE A 138 -12.15 14.21 3.24
N ASP A 139 -11.23 15.15 3.01
CA ASP A 139 -11.35 16.23 2.03
C ASP A 139 -10.45 16.00 0.80
N ALA A 140 -9.46 15.12 0.91
CA ALA A 140 -8.56 14.70 -0.15
C ALA A 140 -8.02 13.28 0.12
N ALA A 141 -7.59 12.57 -0.93
CA ALA A 141 -7.16 11.17 -0.85
C ALA A 141 -5.75 10.96 -1.42
N VAL A 142 -4.95 10.12 -0.78
CA VAL A 142 -3.69 9.58 -1.32
C VAL A 142 -3.87 8.09 -1.54
N LEU A 143 -3.87 7.65 -2.80
CA LEU A 143 -3.92 6.24 -3.17
C LEU A 143 -2.51 5.73 -3.46
N ILE A 144 -1.99 4.83 -2.63
CA ILE A 144 -0.65 4.24 -2.81
C ILE A 144 -0.79 2.83 -3.39
N SER A 145 -0.83 2.76 -4.72
CA SER A 145 -0.80 1.50 -5.47
C SER A 145 -0.44 1.77 -6.94
N ASN A 146 -0.05 0.71 -7.64
CA ASN A 146 0.07 0.69 -9.09
C ASN A 146 -0.73 -0.46 -9.71
N ASP A 147 -1.76 -0.94 -9.02
CA ASP A 147 -2.68 -1.96 -9.50
C ASP A 147 -3.77 -1.35 -10.40
N SER A 148 -3.90 -1.84 -11.63
CA SER A 148 -4.92 -1.40 -12.58
C SER A 148 -6.34 -1.77 -12.15
N ASP A 149 -6.51 -2.76 -11.26
CA ASP A 149 -7.85 -3.14 -10.77
C ASP A 149 -8.48 -2.01 -9.93
N LEU A 150 -7.66 -1.08 -9.43
CA LEU A 150 -8.09 0.14 -8.73
C LEU A 150 -8.50 1.29 -9.67
N ARG A 151 -8.64 1.04 -10.98
CA ARG A 151 -9.06 2.06 -11.97
C ARG A 151 -10.35 2.77 -11.58
N LEU A 152 -11.41 2.00 -11.36
CA LEU A 152 -12.74 2.54 -11.07
C LEU A 152 -12.78 3.35 -9.76
N PRO A 153 -12.29 2.85 -8.61
CA PRO A 153 -12.29 3.63 -7.38
C PRO A 153 -11.41 4.89 -7.50
N ALA A 154 -10.28 4.84 -8.21
CA ALA A 154 -9.46 6.02 -8.44
C ALA A 154 -10.18 7.09 -9.29
N GLN A 155 -10.81 6.69 -10.40
CA GLN A 155 -11.59 7.61 -11.25
C GLN A 155 -12.75 8.23 -10.46
N HIS A 156 -13.50 7.42 -9.70
CA HIS A 156 -14.61 7.91 -8.88
C HIS A 156 -14.14 8.87 -7.79
N ALA A 157 -13.01 8.58 -7.13
CA ALA A 157 -12.45 9.47 -6.12
C ALA A 157 -12.16 10.86 -6.70
N ARG A 158 -11.61 10.92 -7.92
CA ARG A 158 -11.31 12.20 -8.60
C ARG A 158 -12.54 13.04 -8.91
N THR A 159 -13.71 12.43 -9.08
CA THR A 159 -14.95 13.22 -9.26
C THR A 159 -15.46 13.83 -7.97
N ARG A 160 -14.87 13.51 -6.81
CA ARG A 160 -15.38 13.89 -5.48
C ARG A 160 -14.38 14.68 -4.65
N VAL A 161 -13.11 14.28 -4.65
CA VAL A 161 -12.05 14.90 -3.84
C VAL A 161 -10.73 14.99 -4.62
N PRO A 162 -9.90 16.02 -4.37
CA PRO A 162 -8.52 16.03 -4.83
C PRO A 162 -7.84 14.72 -4.42
N THR A 163 -7.20 14.07 -5.39
CA THR A 163 -6.70 12.71 -5.24
C THR A 163 -5.28 12.64 -5.78
N ALA A 164 -4.37 12.15 -4.95
CA ALA A 164 -3.01 11.83 -5.31
C ALA A 164 -2.90 10.34 -5.64
N THR A 165 -2.23 10.00 -6.73
CA THR A 165 -1.87 8.60 -7.01
C THR A 165 -0.37 8.43 -6.85
N VAL A 166 0.02 7.59 -5.89
CA VAL A 166 1.41 7.28 -5.57
C VAL A 166 1.72 5.88 -6.06
N ASN A 167 2.60 5.77 -7.05
CA ASN A 167 3.07 4.51 -7.58
C ASN A 167 4.30 4.02 -6.78
N PRO A 168 4.21 2.93 -6.01
CA PRO A 168 5.35 2.42 -5.25
C PRO A 168 6.32 1.56 -6.07
N ARG A 169 6.08 1.36 -7.38
CA ARG A 169 6.83 0.46 -8.25
C ARG A 169 7.83 1.21 -9.14
N GLY A 170 8.89 0.52 -9.56
CA GLY A 170 9.83 1.02 -10.57
C GLY A 170 9.30 1.04 -12.01
N ARG A 171 8.11 0.47 -12.26
CA ARG A 171 7.45 0.53 -13.57
C ARG A 171 6.72 1.87 -13.73
N PRO A 172 6.48 2.33 -14.97
CA PRO A 172 5.60 3.47 -15.20
C PRO A 172 4.24 3.29 -14.51
N THR A 173 3.65 4.39 -14.06
CA THR A 173 2.30 4.35 -13.47
C THR A 173 1.33 3.68 -14.44
N ALA A 174 0.48 2.78 -13.95
CA ALA A 174 -0.49 2.07 -14.79
C ALA A 174 -1.35 3.10 -15.55
N ARG A 175 -1.58 2.87 -16.85
CA ARG A 175 -2.32 3.82 -17.71
C ARG A 175 -3.68 4.17 -17.10
N ASP A 176 -4.34 3.16 -16.56
CA ASP A 176 -5.65 3.26 -15.91
C ASP A 176 -5.65 4.12 -14.65
N LEU A 177 -4.48 4.46 -14.11
CA LEU A 177 -4.31 5.31 -12.94
C LEU A 177 -3.76 6.71 -13.28
N ARG A 178 -3.40 7.01 -14.54
CA ARG A 178 -2.65 8.24 -14.89
C ARG A 178 -3.46 9.54 -14.83
N GLY A 179 -4.78 9.51 -15.05
CA GLY A 179 -5.70 10.65 -14.91
C GLY A 179 -5.23 11.99 -15.49
N GLU A 180 -5.94 13.06 -15.17
CA GLU A 180 -5.54 14.43 -15.53
C GLU A 180 -5.65 15.39 -14.34
N PRO A 181 -4.78 16.40 -14.18
CA PRO A 181 -4.78 17.29 -13.01
C PRO A 181 -6.10 18.02 -12.75
N HIS A 182 -6.90 18.24 -13.79
CA HIS A 182 -8.17 18.96 -13.79
C HIS A 182 -9.38 18.03 -14.03
N GLU A 183 -9.18 16.71 -14.06
CA GLU A 183 -10.26 15.72 -14.08
C GLU A 183 -11.17 15.93 -12.85
N GLY A 184 -12.49 15.78 -12.99
CA GLY A 184 -13.41 15.85 -11.87
C GLY A 184 -13.31 17.16 -11.07
N VAL A 185 -12.97 17.08 -9.79
CA VAL A 185 -12.82 18.26 -8.91
C VAL A 185 -11.46 18.95 -9.03
N GLY A 186 -10.51 18.34 -9.74
CA GLY A 186 -9.16 18.84 -9.95
C GLY A 186 -8.28 18.82 -8.71
N GLY A 187 -7.04 19.31 -8.88
CA GLY A 187 -6.03 19.29 -7.83
C GLY A 187 -5.44 17.88 -7.61
N HIS A 188 -5.55 17.02 -8.63
CA HIS A 188 -4.92 15.71 -8.66
C HIS A 188 -3.42 15.84 -8.93
N TRP A 189 -2.64 14.95 -8.35
CA TRP A 189 -1.21 14.87 -8.61
C TRP A 189 -0.72 13.43 -8.52
N TRP A 190 0.45 13.19 -9.08
CA TRP A 190 1.05 11.87 -9.16
C TRP A 190 2.44 11.90 -8.59
N TYR A 191 2.80 10.85 -7.89
CA TYR A 191 4.17 10.65 -7.41
C TYR A 191 4.57 9.20 -7.65
N ARG A 192 5.88 8.98 -7.84
CA ARG A 192 6.44 7.64 -7.92
C ARG A 192 7.50 7.53 -6.85
N LEU A 193 7.35 6.56 -5.96
CA LEU A 193 8.35 6.30 -4.94
C LEU A 193 9.68 5.94 -5.58
N THR A 194 10.74 6.38 -4.95
CA THR A 194 12.13 6.09 -5.29
C THR A 194 12.78 5.27 -4.16
N ALA A 195 13.95 4.69 -4.42
CA ALA A 195 14.72 4.05 -3.36
C ALA A 195 15.05 5.02 -2.21
N GLU A 196 15.30 6.30 -2.52
CA GLU A 196 15.53 7.35 -1.52
C GLU A 196 14.31 7.53 -0.59
N ASP A 197 13.08 7.47 -1.12
CA ASP A 197 11.89 7.56 -0.27
C ASP A 197 11.82 6.41 0.72
N PHE A 198 12.11 5.18 0.28
CA PHE A 198 12.14 4.00 1.15
C PHE A 198 13.23 4.12 2.21
N PHE A 199 14.48 4.38 1.83
CA PHE A 199 15.58 4.46 2.80
C PHE A 199 15.50 5.70 3.71
N GLY A 200 14.95 6.80 3.22
CA GLY A 200 14.90 8.08 3.94
C GLY A 200 13.75 8.22 4.94
N HIS A 201 12.74 7.36 4.88
CA HIS A 201 11.61 7.36 5.82
C HIS A 201 11.53 6.00 6.51
N GLN A 202 12.36 5.80 7.53
CA GLN A 202 12.30 4.61 8.38
C GLN A 202 11.71 4.97 9.73
N LEU A 203 10.89 4.06 10.26
CA LEU A 203 10.41 4.13 11.64
C LEU A 203 11.62 4.10 12.60
N PRO A 204 11.50 4.67 13.81
CA PRO A 204 12.49 4.45 14.86
C PRO A 204 12.73 2.96 15.14
N GLU A 205 13.91 2.62 15.68
CA GLU A 205 14.28 1.22 16.00
C GLU A 205 13.26 0.51 16.91
N VAL A 206 12.56 1.26 17.76
CA VAL A 206 11.46 0.77 18.60
C VAL A 206 10.29 1.74 18.51
N VAL A 207 9.09 1.24 18.23
CA VAL A 207 7.85 2.02 18.13
C VAL A 207 6.71 1.22 18.77
N GLY A 208 5.99 1.80 19.73
CA GLY A 208 4.85 1.15 20.39
C GLY A 208 5.17 -0.21 21.02
N GLY A 209 6.42 -0.41 21.47
CA GLY A 209 6.90 -1.69 22.01
C GLY A 209 7.31 -2.72 20.97
N ALA A 210 7.00 -2.51 19.68
CA ALA A 210 7.54 -3.31 18.59
C ALA A 210 8.97 -2.86 18.25
N ARG A 211 9.86 -3.83 18.01
CA ARG A 211 11.26 -3.59 17.65
C ARG A 211 11.49 -3.96 16.20
N LYS A 212 12.29 -3.17 15.49
CA LYS A 212 12.77 -3.48 14.15
C LYS A 212 13.45 -4.86 14.13
N PRO A 213 13.03 -5.78 13.26
CA PRO A 213 13.70 -7.07 13.14
C PRO A 213 15.18 -6.91 12.74
N ALA A 214 16.08 -7.68 13.36
CA ALA A 214 17.53 -7.59 13.09
C ALA A 214 17.91 -7.88 11.62
N ALA A 215 17.06 -8.61 10.89
CA ALA A 215 17.26 -8.91 9.48
C ALA A 215 16.82 -7.77 8.53
N TRP A 216 16.29 -6.66 9.05
CA TRP A 216 15.70 -5.56 8.28
C TRP A 216 16.46 -4.25 8.43
#